data_AF-A0A8D0YF75-F1
#
_entry.id   AF-A0A8D0YF75-F1
#
_cell.length_a   1.000
_cell.length_b   1.000
_cell.length_c   1.000
_cell.angle_alpha   90.00
_cell.angle_beta   90.00
_cell.angle_gamma   90.00
#
_symmetry.space_group_name_H-M   'P 1'
#
loop_
_entity.id
_entity.type
_entity.pdbx_description
1 polymer ?
#
loop_
_entity_poly.entity_id
_entity_poly.type
_entity_poly.pdbx_seq_one_letter_code
_entity_poly.pdbx_strand_id
1 'polypeptide(L)' 'TIYQNTTLGNRLQQSFHELIRAQQVTPGSLNMYGFCDNVWTFVLNDVEFRGVTELIKVDKVKIVACDAHGNTGSPTH' A
#
# COMPACT_ATOMS: atom_id res chain seq x y z
N THR A 1 -12.80 -8.42 -6.49
CA THR A 1 -13.66 -8.29 -5.29
C THR A 1 -13.23 -9.17 -4.12
N ILE A 2 -12.69 -10.37 -4.32
CA ILE A 2 -12.33 -11.29 -3.22
C ILE A 2 -11.16 -10.78 -2.36
N TYR A 3 -10.18 -10.10 -2.97
CA TYR A 3 -8.94 -9.75 -2.25
C TYR A 3 -9.07 -8.53 -1.31
N GLN A 4 -10.02 -7.61 -1.53
CA GLN A 4 -10.12 -6.40 -0.71
C GLN A 4 -10.48 -6.67 0.77
N ASN A 5 -10.99 -7.86 1.11
CA ASN A 5 -11.48 -8.16 2.46
C ASN A 5 -10.43 -8.77 3.41
N THR A 6 -9.14 -8.69 3.09
CA THR A 6 -8.08 -9.10 4.02
C THR A 6 -7.76 -7.97 5.01
N THR A 7 -7.30 -8.30 6.22
CA THR A 7 -6.88 -7.29 7.22
C THR A 7 -5.82 -6.33 6.66
N LEU A 8 -4.84 -6.87 5.95
CA LEU A 8 -3.78 -6.09 5.32
C LEU A 8 -4.36 -5.22 4.18
N GLY A 9 -5.22 -5.78 3.32
CA GLY A 9 -5.91 -5.04 2.27
C GLY A 9 -6.74 -3.87 2.81
N ASN A 10 -7.51 -4.09 3.88
CA ASN A 10 -8.30 -3.05 4.55
C ASN A 10 -7.41 -1.94 5.13
N ARG A 11 -6.28 -2.28 5.78
CA ARG A 11 -5.33 -1.30 6.31
C ARG A 11 -4.67 -0.49 5.20
N LEU A 12 -4.24 -1.15 4.14
CA LEU A 12 -3.64 -0.49 2.98
C LEU A 12 -4.63 0.43 2.27
N GLN A 13 -5.89 0.01 2.14
CA GLN A 13 -6.96 0.85 1.60
C GLN A 13 -7.18 2.09 2.47
N GLN A 14 -7.23 1.94 3.80
CA GLN A 14 -7.32 3.08 4.72
C GLN A 14 -6.12 4.03 4.60
N SER A 15 -4.88 3.51 4.59
CA SER A 15 -3.68 4.33 4.39
C SER A 15 -3.72 5.08 3.06
N PHE A 16 -4.19 4.43 1.99
CA PHE A 16 -4.34 5.08 0.70
C PHE A 16 -5.37 6.20 0.71
N HIS A 17 -6.51 5.99 1.38
CA HIS A 17 -7.52 7.03 1.59
C HIS A 17 -6.97 8.24 2.36
N GLU A 18 -6.16 8.01 3.40
CA GLU A 18 -5.50 9.08 4.16
C GLU A 18 -4.51 9.87 3.29
N LEU A 19 -3.70 9.17 2.47
CA LEU A 19 -2.76 9.83 1.55
C LEU A 19 -3.47 10.67 0.48
N ILE A 20 -4.61 10.20 -0.04
CA ILE A 20 -5.45 10.98 -0.95
C ILE A 20 -6.01 12.22 -0.25
N ARG A 21 -6.54 12.08 0.98
CA ARG A 21 -7.06 13.21 1.77
C ARG A 21 -5.98 14.24 2.05
N ALA A 22 -4.76 13.80 2.31
CA ALA A 22 -3.60 14.66 2.50
C ALA A 22 -3.06 15.29 1.19
N GLN A 23 -3.70 15.03 0.03
CA GLN A 23 -3.25 15.44 -1.30
C GLN A 23 -1.82 14.97 -1.62
N GLN A 24 -1.37 13.89 -0.99
CA GLN A 24 -0.07 13.27 -1.23
C GLN A 24 -0.13 12.22 -2.34
N VAL A 25 -1.33 11.81 -2.75
CA VAL A 25 -1.54 10.88 -3.85
C VAL A 25 -2.80 11.29 -4.62
N THR A 26 -2.72 11.30 -5.95
CA THR A 26 -3.83 11.67 -6.82
C THR A 26 -4.92 10.59 -6.81
N PRO A 27 -6.21 10.94 -6.58
CA PRO A 27 -7.31 9.98 -6.72
C PRO A 27 -7.33 9.42 -8.15
N GLY A 28 -7.25 8.10 -8.30
CA GLY A 28 -7.23 7.43 -9.61
C GLY A 28 -5.85 6.97 -10.10
N SER A 29 -4.76 7.29 -9.37
CA SER A 29 -3.42 6.77 -9.65
C SER A 29 -3.29 5.25 -9.49
N LEU A 30 -4.21 4.62 -8.74
CA LEU A 30 -4.19 3.17 -8.47
C LEU A 30 -4.65 2.38 -9.70
N ASN A 31 -3.70 1.71 -10.34
CA ASN A 31 -3.94 1.06 -11.63
C ASN A 31 -4.12 -0.46 -11.51
N MET A 32 -3.40 -1.10 -10.59
CA MET A 32 -3.47 -2.56 -10.43
C MET A 32 -3.22 -2.98 -8.98
N TYR A 33 -4.06 -3.88 -8.47
CA TYR A 33 -3.88 -4.57 -7.20
C TYR A 33 -3.74 -6.07 -7.44
N GLY A 34 -2.77 -6.71 -6.76
CA GLY A 34 -2.56 -8.16 -6.80
C GLY A 34 -2.33 -8.70 -5.40
N PHE A 35 -2.87 -9.89 -5.13
CA PHE A 35 -2.63 -10.63 -3.90
C PHE A 35 -2.30 -12.08 -4.25
N CYS A 36 -1.15 -12.56 -3.80
CA CYS A 36 -0.72 -13.94 -3.96
C CYS A 36 0.21 -14.31 -2.80
N ASP A 37 0.03 -15.48 -2.19
CA ASP A 37 0.89 -16.00 -1.11
C ASP A 37 1.11 -15.03 0.07
N ASN A 38 0.02 -14.41 0.56
CA ASN A 38 0.06 -13.37 1.62
C ASN A 38 0.86 -12.11 1.26
N VAL A 39 1.22 -11.94 -0.01
CA VAL A 39 1.89 -10.76 -0.54
C VAL A 39 0.91 -9.92 -1.35
N TRP A 40 0.78 -8.66 -0.92
CA TRP A 40 0.07 -7.60 -1.62
C TRP A 40 1.01 -6.84 -2.54
N THR A 41 0.55 -6.53 -3.75
CA THR A 41 1.24 -5.66 -4.69
C THR A 41 0.28 -4.59 -5.22
N PHE A 42 0.69 -3.33 -5.16
CA PHE A 42 -0.02 -2.19 -5.73
C PHE A 42 0.87 -1.50 -6.74
N VAL A 43 0.27 -1.09 -7.85
CA VAL A 43 0.93 -0.26 -8.84
C VAL A 43 0.16 1.04 -8.97
N LEU A 44 0.87 2.13 -8.75
CA LEU A 44 0.38 3.50 -8.85
C LEU A 44 1.08 4.18 -10.03
N ASN A 45 0.39 5.04 -10.77
CA ASN A 45 1.00 5.88 -11.80
C ASN A 45 0.72 7.35 -11.52
N ASP A 46 1.61 8.22 -11.99
CA ASP A 46 1.49 9.68 -11.87
C ASP A 46 1.30 10.14 -10.41
N VAL A 47 2.17 9.65 -9.52
CA VAL A 47 2.12 9.93 -8.08
C VAL A 47 2.95 11.17 -7.75
N GLU A 48 2.40 12.05 -6.93
CA GLU A 48 3.11 13.22 -6.40
C GLU A 48 3.23 13.15 -4.88
N PHE A 49 4.38 12.70 -4.37
CA PHE A 49 4.64 12.71 -2.94
C PHE A 49 4.97 14.12 -2.45
N ARG A 50 4.10 14.66 -1.60
CA ARG A 50 4.28 15.97 -0.95
C ARG A 50 4.90 15.79 0.42
N GLY A 51 6.20 16.10 0.53
CA GLY A 51 6.88 16.30 1.80
C GLY A 51 6.67 17.72 2.34
N VAL A 52 7.26 18.01 3.52
CA VAL A 52 7.15 19.33 4.17
C VAL A 52 7.83 20.44 3.35
N THR A 53 8.91 20.10 2.63
CA THR A 53 9.70 21.06 1.85
C THR A 53 9.92 20.65 0.39
N GLU A 54 9.53 19.43 0.00
CA GLU A 54 9.83 18.87 -1.33
C GLU A 54 8.61 18.20 -1.96
N LEU A 55 8.50 18.35 -3.28
CA LEU A 55 7.51 17.68 -4.12
C LEU A 55 8.24 16.69 -5.02
N ILE A 56 7.96 15.39 -4.84
CA ILE A 56 8.56 14.33 -5.64
C ILE A 56 7.48 13.76 -6.57
N LYS A 57 7.67 13.94 -7.87
CA LYS A 57 6.80 13.36 -8.90
C LYS A 57 7.40 12.06 -9.42
N VAL A 58 6.58 11.02 -9.51
CA VAL A 58 7.01 9.70 -9.95
C VAL A 58 5.98 9.12 -10.91
N ASP A 59 6.43 8.78 -12.11
CA ASP A 59 5.57 8.22 -13.16
C ASP A 59 4.94 6.89 -12.74
N LYS A 60 5.67 6.08 -11.97
CA LYS A 60 5.20 4.77 -11.51
C LYS A 60 5.81 4.35 -10.18
N VAL A 61 4.95 3.91 -9.26
CA VAL A 61 5.34 3.34 -7.97
C VAL A 61 4.78 1.93 -7.85
N LYS A 62 5.61 0.99 -7.40
CA LYS A 62 5.18 -0.37 -7.04
C LYS A 62 5.38 -0.57 -5.54
N ILE A 63 4.29 -0.81 -4.82
CA ILE A 63 4.31 -1.10 -3.38
C ILE A 63 4.07 -2.60 -3.21
N VAL A 64 4.97 -3.28 -2.51
CA VAL A 64 4.81 -4.69 -2.13
C VAL A 64 4.73 -4.76 -0.61
N ALA A 65 3.68 -5.37 -0.09
CA ALA A 65 3.43 -5.49 1.35
C ALA A 65 3.11 -6.95 1.68
N CYS A 66 3.88 -7.56 2.56
CA CYS A 66 3.60 -8.91 3.05
C CYS A 66 2.85 -8.82 4.38
N ASP A 67 1.94 -9.77 4.62
CA ASP A 67 1.42 -9.94 5.97
C ASP A 67 2.51 -10.55 6.84
N ALA A 68 2.99 -9.78 7.82
CA ALA A 68 3.88 -10.29 8.83
C ALA A 68 3.05 -11.12 9.80
N HIS A 69 2.67 -12.33 9.41
CA HIS A 69 2.36 -13.35 10.39
C HIS A 69 3.61 -13.52 11.22
N GLY A 70 3.58 -12.96 12.44
CA GLY A 70 4.64 -13.15 13.40
C GLY A 70 4.90 -14.64 13.48
N ASN A 71 6.10 -15.05 13.09
CA ASN A 71 6.70 -16.16 13.78
C ASN A 71 6.81 -15.67 15.23
N THR A 72 5.74 -15.82 16.01
CA THR A 72 5.82 -16.01 17.44
C THR A 72 6.53 -17.33 17.60
N GLY A 73 7.83 -17.35 17.29
CA GLY A 73 8.74 -18.30 17.88
C GLY A 73 8.65 -18.02 19.36
N SER A 74 7.72 -18.69 20.03
CA SER A 74 7.92 -19.05 21.41
C SER A 74 9.35 -19.58 21.49
N PRO A 75 10.23 -18.98 22.31
CA PRO A 75 11.52 -19.60 22.56
C PRO A 75 11.19 -20.95 23.20
N THR A 76 11.34 -22.02 22.41
CA THR A 76 11.31 -23.39 22.93
C THR A 76 12.57 -23.56 23.74
N HIS A 77 12.38 -23.58 25.05
CA HIS A 77 13.41 -23.88 26.04
C HIS A 77 13.79 -25.36 26.01
#